data_AF-A0A379TRL2-F1
#
_entry.id   AF-A0A379TRL2-F1
#
_cell.length_a   1.000
_cell.length_b   1.000
_cell.length_c   1.000
_cell.angle_alpha   90.00
_cell.angle_beta   90.00
_cell.angle_gamma   90.00
#
_symmetry.space_group_name_H-M   'P 1'
#
loop_
_entity.id
_entity.type
_entity.pdbx_description
1 polymer ?
#
loop_
_entity_poly.entity_id
_entity_poly.type
_entity_poly.pdbx_seq_one_letter_code
_entity_poly.pdbx_strand_id
1 'polypeptide(L)' 'MSRDHTDIRVLSLYAFSAFEQGRSGEAVAAWEMMLKLLPAGDARRAVIERSIRQALAQEK' A
#
# COMPACT_ATOMS: atom_id res chain seq x y z
N MET A 1 7.47 -10.43 -17.00
CA MET A 1 7.94 -9.43 -16.02
C MET A 1 7.04 -8.17 -15.95
N SER A 2 5.89 -8.10 -16.62
CA SER A 2 5.08 -6.85 -16.70
C SER A 2 3.79 -6.86 -15.86
N ARG A 3 3.34 -8.03 -15.41
CA ARG A 3 2.06 -8.19 -14.70
C ARG A 3 2.16 -7.69 -13.25
N ASP A 4 3.25 -8.03 -12.58
CA ASP A 4 3.53 -7.59 -11.20
C ASP A 4 3.55 -6.05 -11.10
N HIS A 5 4.14 -5.35 -12.08
CA HIS A 5 4.16 -3.89 -12.11
C HIS A 5 2.76 -3.27 -12.29
N THR A 6 1.89 -3.89 -13.08
CA THR A 6 0.50 -3.46 -13.25
C THR A 6 -0.27 -3.68 -11.95
N ASP A 7 -0.09 -4.83 -11.29
CA ASP A 7 -0.76 -5.16 -10.05
C ASP A 7 -0.34 -4.20 -8.91
N ILE A 8 0.95 -3.87 -8.81
CA ILE A 8 1.46 -2.88 -7.85
C ILE A 8 0.86 -1.49 -8.09
N ARG A 9 0.72 -1.05 -9.34
CA ARG A 9 0.15 0.28 -9.65
C ARG A 9 -1.33 0.35 -9.31
N VAL A 10 -2.09 -0.72 -9.59
CA VAL A 10 -3.52 -0.81 -9.24
C VAL A 10 -3.70 -0.81 -7.72
N LEU A 11 -2.92 -1.62 -7.00
CA LEU A 11 -2.94 -1.65 -5.54
C LEU A 11 -2.59 -0.30 -4.91
N SER A 12 -1.60 0.42 -5.49
CA SER A 12 -1.22 1.76 -5.00
C SER A 12 -2.39 2.75 -5.11
N LEU A 13 -3.08 2.76 -6.25
CA LEU A 13 -4.22 3.65 -6.48
C LEU A 13 -5.39 3.30 -5.57
N TYR A 14 -5.70 2.01 -5.42
CA TYR A 14 -6.76 1.55 -4.54
C TYR A 14 -6.48 1.91 -3.08
N ALA A 15 -5.26 1.65 -2.59
CA ALA A 15 -4.88 1.98 -1.22
C ALA A 15 -4.99 3.48 -0.93
N PHE A 16 -4.55 4.32 -1.87
CA PHE A 16 -4.67 5.76 -1.76
C PHE A 16 -6.13 6.21 -1.75
N SER A 17 -6.95 5.68 -2.67
CA SER A 17 -8.39 5.95 -2.72
C SER A 17 -9.12 5.51 -1.45
N ALA A 18 -8.75 4.36 -0.87
CA ALA A 18 -9.32 3.87 0.38
C ALA A 18 -8.95 4.77 1.56
N PHE A 19 -7.67 5.18 1.65
CA PHE A 19 -7.18 6.08 2.68
C PHE A 19 -7.90 7.44 2.66
N GLU A 20 -8.03 8.06 1.49
CA GLU A 20 -8.74 9.34 1.32
C GLU A 20 -10.23 9.25 1.68
N GLN A 21 -10.83 8.06 1.56
CA GLN A 21 -12.22 7.81 1.94
C GLN A 21 -12.39 7.48 3.43
N GLY A 22 -11.33 7.57 4.24
CA GLY A 22 -11.34 7.18 5.65
C GLY A 22 -11.40 5.66 5.87
N ARG A 23 -11.21 4.86 4.81
CA ARG A 23 -11.21 3.39 4.84
C ARG A 23 -9.79 2.89 5.09
N SER A 24 -9.21 3.32 6.20
CA SER A 24 -7.82 3.04 6.57
C SER A 24 -7.50 1.55 6.63
N GLY A 25 -8.40 0.71 7.14
CA GLY A 25 -8.23 -0.76 7.11
C GLY A 25 -8.08 -1.35 5.71
N GLU A 26 -8.86 -0.88 4.72
CA GLU A 26 -8.71 -1.30 3.31
C GLU A 26 -7.39 -0.81 2.71
N ALA A 27 -6.98 0.41 3.04
CA ALA A 27 -5.70 0.98 2.59
C ALA A 27 -4.50 0.17 3.11
N VAL A 28 -4.51 -0.19 4.39
CA VAL A 28 -3.47 -1.01 5.01
C VAL A 28 -3.38 -2.38 4.36
N ALA A 29 -4.51 -3.06 4.14
CA ALA A 29 -4.53 -4.38 3.50
C ALA A 29 -3.91 -4.35 2.09
N ALA A 30 -4.21 -3.31 1.31
CA ALA A 30 -3.65 -3.14 -0.03
C ALA A 30 -2.13 -2.87 -0.01
N TRP A 31 -1.66 -2.04 0.91
CA TRP A 31 -0.23 -1.78 1.11
C TRP A 31 0.54 -3.02 1.58
N GLU A 32 -0.02 -3.82 2.48
CA GLU A 32 0.58 -5.11 2.88
C GLU A 32 0.71 -6.07 1.70
N MET A 33 -0.30 -6.11 0.82
CA MET A 33 -0.25 -6.92 -0.39
C MET A 33 0.86 -6.44 -1.34
N MET A 34 1.06 -5.12 -1.47
CA MET A 34 2.18 -4.57 -2.23
C MET A 34 3.54 -4.98 -1.64
N LEU A 35 3.70 -4.98 -0.31
CA LEU A 35 4.96 -5.42 0.32
C LEU A 35 5.31 -6.87 0.01
N LYS A 36 4.30 -7.75 -0.07
CA LYS A 36 4.48 -9.17 -0.42
C LYS A 36 4.94 -9.36 -1.87
N LEU A 37 4.50 -8.48 -2.77
CA LEU A 37 4.83 -8.54 -4.20
C LEU A 37 6.16 -7.83 -4.52
N LEU A 38 6.55 -6.83 -3.74
CA LEU A 38 7.80 -6.10 -3.95
C LEU A 38 9.02 -6.91 -3.47
N PRO A 39 10.14 -6.89 -4.21
CA PRO A 39 11.37 -7.53 -3.77
C PRO A 39 11.96 -6.82 -2.54
N ALA A 40 12.71 -7.56 -1.72
CA ALA A 40 13.19 -7.08 -0.42
C ALA A 40 14.05 -5.81 -0.46
N GLY A 41 14.75 -5.56 -1.56
CA GLY A 41 15.58 -4.36 -1.76
C GLY A 41 14.87 -3.18 -2.42
N ASP A 42 13.54 -3.25 -2.65
CA ASP A 42 12.82 -2.18 -3.33
C ASP A 42 12.60 -0.96 -2.41
N ALA A 43 13.07 0.20 -2.84
CA ALA A 43 12.92 1.46 -2.10
C ALA A 43 11.46 1.85 -1.80
N ARG A 44 10.50 1.37 -2.61
CA ARG A 44 9.06 1.61 -2.40
C ARG A 44 8.55 0.96 -1.12
N ARG A 45 9.18 -0.13 -0.65
CA ARG A 45 8.79 -0.79 0.62
C ARG A 45 8.81 0.17 1.80
N ALA A 46 9.86 0.99 1.92
CA ALA A 46 9.99 1.96 3.02
C ALA A 46 8.88 3.03 3.00
N VAL A 47 8.42 3.42 1.81
CA VAL A 47 7.30 4.37 1.65
C VAL A 47 5.98 3.72 2.06
N ILE A 48 5.73 2.50 1.59
CA ILE A 48 4.51 1.73 1.88
C ILE A 48 4.37 1.44 3.38
N GLU A 49 5.47 1.04 4.04
CA GLU A 49 5.49 0.84 5.49
C GLU A 49 5.19 2.11 6.27
N ARG A 50 5.65 3.27 5.77
CA ARG A 50 5.32 4.57 6.38
C ARG A 50 3.84 4.89 6.19
N SER A 51 3.29 4.65 5.01
CA SER A 51 1.86 4.86 4.73
C SER A 51 0.97 3.99 5.63
N ILE A 52 1.31 2.71 5.83
CA ILE A 52 0.62 1.82 6.77
C ILE A 52 0.60 2.42 8.18
N ARG A 53 1.77 2.86 8.68
CA ARG A 53 1.85 3.49 10.02
C ARG A 53 0.97 4.75 10.13
N GLN A 54 0.84 5.52 9.05
CA GLN A 54 -0.02 6.71 9.03
C GLN A 54 -1.51 6.36 9.02
N ALA A 55 -1.94 5.36 8.25
CA ALA A 55 -3.34 4.93 8.26
C ALA A 55 -3.77 4.33 9.59
N LEU A 56 -2.91 3.51 10.22
CA LEU A 56 -3.18 2.97 11.55
C LEU A 56 -3.25 4.09 12.62
N ALA A 57 -2.58 5.22 12.40
CA ALA A 57 -2.66 6.38 13.28
C ALA A 57 -3.91 7.24 13.05
N GLN A 58 -4.53 7.17 11.86
CA GLN A 58 -5.78 7.88 11.52
C GLN A 58 -7.03 7.18 12.08
N GLU A 59 -6.94 5.88 12.41
CA GLU A 59 -8.04 5.13 13.05
C GLU A 59 -8.16 5.38 14.58
N LYS A 60 -7.35 6.28 15.14
CA LYS A 60 -7.42 6.71 16.54
C LYS A 60 -8.21 8.00 16.69
#